data_AF-A0A0K3B6Q4-F1
#
_entry.id   AF-A0A0K3B6Q4-F1
#
_cell.length_a   1.000
_cell.length_b   1.000
_cell.length_c   1.000
_cell.angle_alpha   90.00
_cell.angle_beta   90.00
_cell.angle_gamma   90.00
#
_symmetry.space_group_name_H-M   'P 1'
#
loop_
_entity.id
_entity.type
_entity.pdbx_description
1 polymer ?
#
loop_
_entity_poly.entity_id
_entity_poly.type
_entity_poly.pdbx_seq_one_letter_code
_entity_poly.pdbx_strand_id
1 'polypeptide(L)'
;MTLAKRVQAAVVVGAAAVAMAGLAGPAAAEPTSKFGRYTGSSGTTEGTITWLNRAVNVKGYVSDFVGGPTTTVTFFFKQGDNVISGPESRYVDSDKRDINFSEPGPVGGITGVEVWLCNNSESCVLEGTIKRP
;
A
#
# COMPACT_ATOMS: atom_id res chain seq x y z
N MET A 1 -46.91 -37.34 46.49
CA MET A 1 -47.36 -35.97 46.84
C MET A 1 -46.23 -35.03 46.50
N THR A 2 -46.29 -34.03 45.61
CA THR A 2 -47.38 -33.50 44.78
C THR A 2 -46.75 -32.93 43.51
N LEU A 3 -47.41 -33.22 42.39
CA LEU A 3 -47.14 -32.79 41.03
C LEU A 3 -47.49 -31.29 40.87
N ALA A 4 -46.71 -30.51 40.13
CA ALA A 4 -47.21 -29.27 39.51
C ALA A 4 -46.77 -29.19 38.06
N LYS A 5 -47.76 -29.05 37.19
CA LYS A 5 -47.78 -29.22 35.74
C LYS A 5 -48.30 -27.92 35.13
N ARG A 6 -47.60 -27.41 34.11
CA ARG A 6 -48.03 -26.52 33.00
C ARG A 6 -48.61 -25.12 33.31
N VAL A 7 -48.04 -24.11 32.64
CA VAL A 7 -48.79 -23.06 31.91
C VAL A 7 -48.11 -22.82 30.55
N GLN A 8 -48.93 -22.61 29.53
CA GLN A 8 -48.66 -22.51 28.10
C GLN A 8 -48.67 -21.04 27.60
N ALA A 9 -48.35 -20.88 26.30
CA ALA A 9 -48.64 -19.78 25.35
C ALA A 9 -47.54 -18.70 25.24
N ALA A 10 -46.73 -18.62 24.17
CA ALA A 10 -47.02 -18.39 22.73
C ALA A 10 -47.27 -16.91 22.39
N VAL A 11 -46.34 -16.29 21.65
CA VAL A 11 -46.61 -15.34 20.54
C VAL A 11 -45.42 -15.41 19.57
N VAL A 12 -45.72 -15.61 18.28
CA VAL A 12 -44.81 -15.58 17.13
C VAL A 12 -45.08 -14.28 16.37
N VAL A 13 -44.10 -13.38 16.20
CA VAL A 13 -44.01 -12.37 15.12
C VAL A 13 -42.51 -11.98 15.06
N GLY A 14 -41.72 -12.30 14.05
CA GLY A 14 -41.85 -11.85 12.66
C GLY A 14 -41.04 -10.56 12.46
N ALA A 15 -39.72 -10.67 12.24
CA ALA A 15 -38.93 -9.56 11.71
C ALA A 15 -38.17 -10.08 10.49
N ALA A 16 -38.71 -9.76 9.31
CA ALA A 16 -38.05 -9.98 8.04
C ALA A 16 -36.70 -9.26 8.07
N ALA A 17 -35.61 -10.02 8.02
CA ALA A 17 -34.31 -9.48 7.67
C ALA A 17 -34.41 -9.02 6.21
N VAL A 18 -34.62 -7.73 6.00
CA VAL A 18 -34.48 -7.11 4.68
C VAL A 18 -33.00 -7.26 4.34
N ALA A 19 -32.67 -8.28 3.56
CA ALA A 19 -31.41 -8.37 2.86
C ALA A 19 -31.39 -7.19 1.89
N MET A 20 -30.84 -6.06 2.35
CA MET A 20 -30.35 -5.03 1.47
C MET A 20 -29.18 -5.66 0.73
N ALA A 21 -29.49 -6.40 -0.34
CA ALA A 21 -28.57 -6.68 -1.43
C ALA A 21 -28.25 -5.32 -2.05
N GLY A 22 -27.42 -4.54 -1.36
CA GLY A 22 -26.72 -3.43 -1.95
C GLY A 22 -25.94 -4.03 -3.10
N LEU A 23 -26.34 -3.67 -4.31
CA LEU A 23 -25.57 -3.88 -5.51
C LEU A 23 -24.18 -3.33 -5.20
N ALA A 24 -23.23 -4.21 -4.88
CA ALA A 24 -21.83 -3.89 -4.97
C ALA A 24 -21.61 -3.61 -6.45
N GLY A 25 -21.78 -2.36 -6.84
CA GLY A 25 -21.27 -1.89 -8.11
C GLY A 25 -19.80 -2.28 -8.20
N PRO A 26 -19.26 -2.50 -9.40
CA PRO A 26 -17.84 -2.78 -9.55
C PRO A 26 -17.08 -1.69 -8.80
N ALA A 27 -16.28 -2.09 -7.80
CA ALA A 27 -15.40 -1.16 -7.12
C ALA A 27 -14.61 -0.43 -8.20
N ALA A 28 -14.72 0.90 -8.25
CA ALA A 28 -13.96 1.70 -9.19
C ALA A 28 -12.49 1.29 -9.04
N ALA A 29 -11.82 1.02 -10.16
CA ALA A 29 -10.43 0.63 -10.12
C ALA A 29 -9.63 1.74 -9.41
N GLU A 30 -8.90 1.38 -8.37
CA GLU A 30 -8.09 2.32 -7.62
C GLU A 30 -7.02 2.91 -8.55
N PRO A 31 -6.80 4.24 -8.54
CA PRO A 31 -5.84 4.85 -9.44
C PRO A 31 -4.44 4.28 -9.23
N THR A 32 -3.66 4.21 -10.31
CA THR A 32 -2.28 3.72 -10.26
C THR A 32 -1.29 4.67 -10.92
N SER A 33 -0.08 4.72 -10.39
CA SER A 33 1.04 5.48 -10.96
C SER A 33 2.27 4.59 -11.04
N LYS A 34 3.05 4.72 -12.11
CA LYS A 34 4.32 4.00 -12.26
C LYS A 34 5.47 4.83 -11.70
N PHE A 35 6.51 4.14 -11.25
CA PHE A 35 7.82 4.72 -10.94
C PHE A 35 8.90 3.84 -11.54
N GLY A 36 10.06 4.41 -11.82
CA GLY A 36 11.22 3.61 -12.16
C GLY A 36 12.40 4.42 -12.66
N ARG A 37 13.59 3.97 -12.30
CA ARG A 37 14.84 4.56 -12.74
C ARG A 37 15.91 3.52 -12.93
N TYR A 38 16.65 3.73 -14.01
CA TYR A 38 17.91 3.08 -14.29
C TYR A 38 19.03 4.11 -14.09
N THR A 39 19.99 3.78 -13.24
CA THR A 39 21.24 4.55 -13.13
C THR A 39 22.34 3.71 -13.75
N GLY A 40 23.13 4.23 -14.69
CA GLY A 40 24.14 3.41 -15.40
C GLY A 40 25.22 2.78 -14.50
N SER A 41 25.35 3.23 -13.26
CA SER A 41 26.36 2.82 -12.27
C SER A 41 25.81 2.45 -10.90
N SER A 42 24.50 2.58 -10.69
CA SER A 42 23.79 2.16 -9.46
C SER A 42 22.61 1.32 -9.92
N GLY A 43 22.05 0.41 -9.14
CA GLY A 43 21.05 -0.54 -9.63
C GLY A 43 19.78 0.06 -10.27
N THR A 44 18.77 -0.78 -10.45
CA THR A 44 17.50 -0.37 -11.07
C THR A 44 16.38 -0.47 -10.06
N THR A 45 15.38 0.40 -10.16
CA THR A 45 14.09 0.19 -9.49
C THR A 45 12.96 0.47 -10.46
N GLU A 46 11.87 -0.27 -10.33
CA GLU A 46 10.66 -0.09 -11.14
C GLU A 46 9.46 -0.63 -10.37
N GLY A 47 8.31 0.02 -10.52
CA GLY A 47 7.08 -0.49 -9.94
C GLY A 47 5.85 0.37 -10.18
N THR A 48 4.82 0.06 -9.42
CA THR A 48 3.49 0.68 -9.42
C THR A 48 3.08 1.03 -7.99
N ILE A 49 2.49 2.20 -7.85
CA ILE A 49 1.80 2.67 -6.66
C ILE A 49 0.30 2.62 -6.95
N THR A 50 -0.47 1.93 -6.12
CA THR A 50 -1.94 1.98 -6.13
C THR A 50 -2.41 2.93 -5.03
N TRP A 51 -3.19 3.93 -5.40
CA TRP A 51 -3.67 4.98 -4.49
C TRP A 51 -5.01 4.60 -3.89
N LEU A 52 -5.02 4.27 -2.61
CA LEU A 52 -6.25 3.98 -1.87
C LEU A 52 -6.73 5.25 -1.16
N ASN A 53 -7.94 5.20 -0.60
CA ASN A 53 -8.57 6.37 0.03
C ASN A 53 -7.72 6.99 1.17
N ARG A 54 -6.89 6.17 1.85
CA ARG A 54 -5.97 6.61 2.92
C ARG A 54 -4.67 5.81 3.00
N ALA A 55 -4.31 5.09 1.95
CA ALA A 55 -3.12 4.25 1.97
C ALA A 55 -2.56 4.18 0.55
N VAL A 56 -1.35 3.66 0.41
CA VAL A 56 -0.81 3.27 -0.88
C VAL A 56 -0.33 1.84 -0.82
N ASN A 57 -0.56 1.10 -1.90
CA ASN A 57 0.13 -0.17 -2.12
C ASN A 57 1.27 0.06 -3.09
N VAL A 58 2.48 -0.36 -2.72
CA VAL A 58 3.67 -0.28 -3.55
C VAL A 58 4.05 -1.69 -3.98
N LYS A 59 4.11 -1.91 -5.29
CA LYS A 59 4.57 -3.16 -5.90
C LYS A 59 5.64 -2.90 -6.93
N GLY A 60 6.69 -3.70 -6.96
CA GLY A 60 7.78 -3.49 -7.92
C GLY A 60 9.00 -4.32 -7.57
N TYR A 61 10.16 -3.81 -7.95
CA TYR A 61 11.43 -4.40 -7.57
C TYR A 61 12.53 -3.34 -7.48
N VAL A 62 13.60 -3.74 -6.82
CA VAL A 62 14.91 -3.10 -6.91
C VAL A 62 15.91 -4.20 -7.28
N SER A 63 16.89 -3.89 -8.13
CA SER A 63 17.92 -4.83 -8.58
C SER A 63 19.26 -4.15 -8.54
N ASP A 64 20.31 -4.89 -8.20
CA ASP A 64 21.66 -4.35 -8.22
C ASP A 64 22.32 -4.52 -9.60
N PHE A 65 23.36 -3.74 -9.87
CA PHE A 65 24.22 -4.00 -11.03
C PHE A 65 25.25 -5.07 -10.65
N VAL A 66 25.50 -6.04 -11.53
CA VAL A 66 26.44 -7.14 -11.25
C VAL A 66 27.85 -6.59 -11.01
N GLY A 67 28.43 -6.90 -9.85
CA GLY A 67 29.74 -6.37 -9.42
C GLY A 67 29.71 -4.91 -8.99
N GLY A 68 28.52 -4.32 -8.90
CA GLY A 68 28.27 -2.98 -8.41
C GLY A 68 28.11 -2.91 -6.88
N PRO A 69 28.12 -1.70 -6.34
CA PRO A 69 27.78 -1.43 -4.96
C PRO A 69 26.28 -1.62 -4.66
N THR A 70 25.95 -2.00 -3.42
CA THR A 70 24.59 -2.26 -2.95
C THR A 70 23.61 -1.19 -3.36
N THR A 71 22.49 -1.62 -3.94
CA THR A 71 21.39 -0.72 -4.31
C THR A 71 20.27 -0.75 -3.28
N THR A 72 19.86 0.44 -2.82
CA THR A 72 18.75 0.63 -1.88
C THR A 72 17.71 1.57 -2.48
N VAL A 73 16.44 1.17 -2.49
CA VAL A 73 15.34 2.09 -2.79
C VAL A 73 14.67 2.52 -1.48
N THR A 74 14.33 3.80 -1.39
CA THR A 74 13.69 4.41 -0.22
C THR A 74 12.46 5.19 -0.64
N PHE A 75 11.37 5.01 0.10
CA PHE A 75 10.10 5.68 -0.12
C PHE A 75 9.81 6.67 1.00
N PHE A 76 9.46 7.91 0.63
CA PHE A 76 8.89 8.90 1.54
C PHE A 76 7.47 9.25 1.11
N PHE A 77 6.54 9.20 2.04
CA PHE A 77 5.12 9.41 1.77
C PHE A 77 4.74 10.83 2.15
N LYS A 78 3.96 11.47 1.30
CA LYS A 78 3.64 12.90 1.39
C LYS A 78 2.14 13.16 1.44
N GLN A 79 1.77 14.20 2.18
CA GLN A 79 0.47 14.86 2.10
C GLN A 79 0.71 16.34 1.76
N GLY A 80 0.27 16.74 0.56
CA GLY A 80 0.74 17.96 -0.08
C GLY A 80 2.26 17.92 -0.30
N ASP A 81 2.95 18.89 0.30
CA ASP A 81 4.41 19.02 0.26
C ASP A 81 5.10 18.47 1.52
N ASN A 82 4.33 18.11 2.55
CA ASN A 82 4.86 17.59 3.80
C ASN A 82 5.10 16.09 3.72
N VAL A 83 6.25 15.63 4.22
CA VAL A 83 6.50 14.21 4.48
C VAL A 83 5.71 13.81 5.73
N ILE A 84 4.88 12.78 5.61
CA ILE A 84 4.00 12.28 6.68
C ILE A 84 4.45 10.93 7.22
N SER A 85 5.20 10.16 6.43
CA SER A 85 5.89 8.95 6.86
C SER A 85 7.07 8.64 5.96
N GLY A 86 7.99 7.82 6.48
CA GLY A 86 9.25 7.46 5.84
C GLY A 86 10.47 7.69 6.76
N PRO A 87 11.63 7.13 6.39
CA PRO A 87 11.86 6.31 5.20
C PRO A 87 11.44 4.84 5.37
N GLU A 88 10.76 4.27 4.37
CA GLU A 88 10.70 2.80 4.20
C GLU A 88 11.66 2.37 3.10
N SER A 89 12.65 1.55 3.46
CA SER A 89 13.72 1.15 2.54
C SER A 89 13.65 -0.34 2.18
N ARG A 90 14.07 -0.65 0.96
CA ARG A 90 14.31 -2.02 0.48
C ARG A 90 15.71 -2.09 -0.10
N TYR A 91 16.50 -2.99 0.48
CA TYR A 91 17.90 -3.24 0.19
C TYR A 91 18.08 -4.48 -0.70
N VAL A 92 19.07 -4.46 -1.58
CA VAL A 92 19.54 -5.60 -2.38
C VAL A 92 21.07 -5.63 -2.39
N ASP A 93 21.66 -6.77 -2.06
CA ASP A 93 23.10 -7.06 -2.22
C ASP A 93 23.42 -8.06 -3.33
N SER A 94 22.41 -8.70 -3.92
CA SER A 94 22.60 -9.55 -5.09
C SER A 94 21.31 -9.68 -5.91
N ASP A 95 21.49 -9.47 -7.21
CA ASP A 95 20.55 -9.60 -8.32
C ASP A 95 19.25 -8.79 -8.25
N LYS A 96 18.27 -9.15 -7.43
CA LYS A 96 16.93 -8.51 -7.43
C LYS A 96 16.15 -8.80 -6.16
N ARG A 97 15.41 -7.81 -5.68
CA ARG A 97 14.43 -7.94 -4.60
C ARG A 97 13.10 -7.32 -4.98
N ASP A 98 12.05 -8.10 -4.73
CA ASP A 98 10.69 -7.63 -4.92
C ASP A 98 10.26 -6.66 -3.82
N ILE A 99 9.44 -5.70 -4.23
CA ILE A 99 8.81 -4.70 -3.37
C ILE A 99 7.32 -5.04 -3.40
N ASN A 100 6.74 -5.29 -2.24
CA ASN A 100 5.30 -5.50 -2.11
C ASN A 100 4.89 -5.16 -0.67
N PHE A 101 4.39 -3.95 -0.46
CA PHE A 101 3.94 -3.50 0.86
C PHE A 101 2.83 -2.47 0.74
N SER A 102 2.20 -2.16 1.86
CA SER A 102 1.16 -1.15 1.98
C SER A 102 1.55 -0.16 3.07
N GLU A 103 1.46 1.13 2.76
CA GLU A 103 1.70 2.19 3.74
C GLU A 103 0.37 2.86 4.09
N PRO A 104 -0.06 2.79 5.36
CA PRO A 104 -1.22 3.53 5.83
C PRO A 104 -0.89 5.03 5.97
N GLY A 105 -1.86 5.86 5.62
CA GLY A 105 -1.78 7.32 5.72
C GLY A 105 -2.77 7.90 6.74
N PRO A 106 -2.59 9.18 7.11
CA PRO A 106 -3.47 9.89 8.01
C PRO A 106 -4.83 10.21 7.36
N VAL A 107 -5.69 10.89 8.12
CA VAL A 107 -6.87 11.55 7.54
C VAL A 107 -6.42 12.54 6.45
N GLY A 108 -7.12 12.52 5.32
CA GLY A 108 -6.71 13.25 4.10
C GLY A 108 -5.80 12.45 3.17
N GLY A 109 -5.28 11.29 3.61
CA GLY A 109 -4.55 10.33 2.80
C GLY A 109 -3.17 10.78 2.33
N ILE A 110 -2.51 9.89 1.59
CA ILE A 110 -1.22 10.12 0.93
C ILE A 110 -1.50 10.72 -0.45
N THR A 111 -0.86 11.83 -0.77
CA THR A 111 -1.02 12.55 -2.04
C THR A 111 0.23 12.49 -2.91
N GLY A 112 1.35 12.02 -2.36
CA GLY A 112 2.59 11.84 -3.11
C GLY A 112 3.52 10.82 -2.48
N VAL A 113 4.39 10.23 -3.30
CA VAL A 113 5.47 9.35 -2.87
C VAL A 113 6.75 9.82 -3.55
N GLU A 114 7.76 10.17 -2.76
CA GLU A 114 9.12 10.36 -3.27
C GLU A 114 9.84 9.02 -3.26
N VAL A 115 10.43 8.68 -4.40
CA VAL A 115 11.23 7.46 -4.56
C VAL A 115 12.68 7.88 -4.70
N TRP A 116 13.53 7.36 -3.82
CA TRP A 116 14.96 7.63 -3.82
C TRP A 116 15.72 6.35 -4.11
N LEU A 117 16.66 6.41 -5.03
CA LEU A 117 17.56 5.31 -5.34
C LEU A 117 18.95 5.65 -4.83
N CYS A 118 19.44 4.83 -3.91
CA CYS A 118 20.70 5.01 -3.22
C CYS A 118 21.69 3.90 -3.55
N ASN A 119 22.95 4.28 -3.61
CA ASN A 119 24.10 3.41 -3.83
C ASN A 119 24.96 3.41 -2.55
N ASN A 120 25.18 2.22 -1.96
CA ASN A 120 25.86 2.03 -0.67
C ASN A 120 25.36 2.94 0.46
N SER A 121 24.13 3.46 0.36
CA SER A 121 23.57 4.50 1.25
C SER A 121 24.33 5.84 1.28
N GLU A 122 25.37 6.03 0.44
CA GLU A 122 26.20 7.25 0.42
C GLU A 122 25.79 8.22 -0.70
N SER A 123 25.34 7.69 -1.84
CA SER A 123 24.90 8.50 -2.97
C SER A 123 23.44 8.19 -3.29
N CYS A 124 22.55 9.13 -2.97
CA CYS A 124 21.12 9.00 -3.19
C CYS A 124 20.65 9.99 -4.27
N VAL A 125 19.89 9.49 -5.23
CA VAL A 125 19.28 10.29 -6.28
C VAL A 125 17.77 10.18 -6.17
N LEU A 126 17.08 11.32 -6.11
CA LEU A 126 15.63 11.37 -6.23
C LEU A 126 15.24 10.87 -7.63
N GLU A 127 14.51 9.75 -7.67
CA GLU A 127 13.93 9.25 -8.92
C GLU A 127 12.83 10.19 -9.39
N GLY A 128 11.88 10.47 -8.49
CA GLY A 128 10.77 11.34 -8.76
C GLY A 128 9.87 11.52 -7.55
N THR A 129 9.02 12.54 -7.62
CA THR A 129 7.88 12.69 -6.72
C THR A 129 6.63 12.27 -7.48
N ILE A 130 6.16 11.07 -7.24
CA ILE A 130 4.97 10.52 -7.87
C ILE A 130 3.75 11.07 -7.14
N LYS A 131 2.89 11.82 -7.84
CA LYS A 131 1.68 12.39 -7.27
C LYS A 131 0.48 11.48 -7.55
N ARG A 132 -0.49 11.50 -6.63
CA ARG A 132 -1.80 10.88 -6.86
C ARG A 132 -2.44 11.55 -8.09
N PRO A 133 -2.94 10.76 -9.06
CA PRO A 133 -3.60 11.29 -10.26
C PRO A 133 -4.97 11.91 -9.94
#